data_AF-A0A655CY50-F1
#
_entry.id   AF-A0A655CY50-F1
#
_cell.length_a   1.000
_cell.length_b   1.000
_cell.length_c   1.000
_cell.angle_alpha   90.00
_cell.angle_beta   90.00
_cell.angle_gamma   90.00
#
_symmetry.space_group_name_H-M   'P 1'
#
loop_
_entity.id
_entity.type
_entity.pdbx_description
1 polymer ?
#
loop_
_entity_poly.entity_id
_entity_poly.type
_entity_poly.pdbx_seq_one_letter_code
_entity_poly.pdbx_strand_id
1 'polypeptide(L)'
;MRYELSGPEGIEQAIRFLSQRFRGGTDIASCFRAIIERMQGREWFDADAVVISDFIAQRLPDDVVSKVGELQRLHQHRFHAVAMSAHGKPGIMRIFDHIWRFDTGMRSRLLRRWRR
;
A
#
# COMPACT_ATOMS: atom_id res chain seq x y z
N MET A 1 -5.20 -9.79 10.67
CA MET A 1 -3.87 -10.43 10.81
C MET A 1 -2.80 -9.35 10.77
N ARG A 2 -1.75 -9.45 11.58
CA ARG A 2 -0.59 -8.54 11.66
C ARG A 2 0.65 -9.40 11.50
N TYR A 3 1.62 -8.94 10.71
CA TYR A 3 2.91 -9.59 10.54
C TYR A 3 3.99 -8.59 10.93
N GLU A 4 4.89 -8.99 11.83
CA GLU A 4 6.03 -8.18 12.22
C GLU A 4 7.25 -8.65 11.42
N LEU A 5 7.69 -7.85 10.45
CA LEU A 5 8.75 -8.24 9.51
C LEU A 5 10.14 -8.34 10.17
N SER A 6 10.38 -7.56 11.25
CA SER A 6 11.63 -7.55 12.02
C SER A 6 11.79 -8.76 12.95
N GLY A 7 10.73 -9.54 13.16
CA GLY A 7 10.79 -10.76 13.96
C GLY A 7 11.59 -11.87 13.26
N PRO A 8 12.08 -12.87 14.02
CA PRO A 8 12.96 -13.93 13.49
C PRO A 8 12.33 -14.73 12.34
N GLU A 9 11.01 -14.88 12.31
CA GLU A 9 10.26 -15.57 11.25
C GLU A 9 9.39 -14.61 10.41
N GLY A 10 9.48 -13.30 10.64
CA GLY A 10 8.55 -12.31 10.09
C GLY A 10 8.50 -12.30 8.57
N ILE A 11 9.67 -12.34 7.93
CA ILE A 11 9.81 -12.40 6.47
C ILE A 11 9.24 -13.70 5.92
N GLU A 12 9.50 -14.84 6.54
CA GLU A 12 8.98 -16.13 6.08
C GLU A 12 7.44 -16.16 6.14
N GLN A 13 6.86 -15.68 7.23
CA GLN A 13 5.42 -15.58 7.40
C GLN A 13 4.78 -14.66 6.36
N ALA A 14 5.39 -13.50 6.09
CA ALA A 14 4.94 -12.58 5.05
C ALA A 14 5.02 -13.20 3.64
N ILE A 15 6.10 -13.91 3.32
CA ILE A 15 6.25 -14.63 2.04
C ILE A 15 5.16 -15.70 1.91
N ARG A 16 4.93 -16.51 2.96
CA ARG A 16 3.89 -17.54 2.97
C ARG A 16 2.51 -16.94 2.73
N PHE A 17 2.18 -15.83 3.40
CA PHE A 17 0.92 -15.11 3.21
C PHE A 17 0.79 -14.60 1.77
N LEU A 18 1.77 -13.87 1.25
CA LEU A 18 1.75 -13.30 -0.10
C LEU A 18 1.70 -14.34 -1.21
N SER A 19 2.14 -15.58 -0.93
CA SER A 19 2.11 -16.70 -1.88
C SER A 19 0.73 -17.36 -1.99
N GLN A 20 -0.22 -17.01 -1.11
CA GLN A 20 -1.57 -17.55 -1.16
C GLN A 20 -2.39 -16.95 -2.30
N ARG A 21 -3.46 -17.63 -2.71
CA ARG A 21 -4.43 -17.08 -3.65
C ARG A 21 -5.49 -16.28 -2.90
N PHE A 22 -5.47 -14.97 -3.09
CA PHE A 22 -6.52 -14.09 -2.63
C PHE A 22 -7.67 -14.09 -3.64
N ARG A 23 -8.88 -14.46 -3.20
CA ARG A 23 -10.10 -14.42 -4.01
C ARG A 23 -11.01 -13.34 -3.44
N GLY A 24 -11.57 -12.49 -4.30
CA GLY A 24 -12.46 -11.40 -3.91
C GLY A 24 -12.23 -10.12 -4.72
N GLY A 25 -13.10 -9.13 -4.54
CA GLY A 25 -12.90 -7.78 -5.06
C GLY A 25 -11.94 -6.96 -4.19
N THR A 26 -11.54 -5.79 -4.69
CA THR A 26 -10.68 -4.86 -3.94
C THR A 26 -11.52 -3.79 -3.24
N ASP A 27 -11.70 -3.91 -1.92
CA ASP A 27 -12.27 -2.83 -1.11
C ASP A 27 -11.14 -1.96 -0.52
N ILE A 28 -10.64 -1.06 -1.35
CA ILE A 28 -9.58 -0.14 -0.94
C ILE A 28 -10.07 0.90 0.06
N ALA A 29 -11.36 1.28 0.03
CA ALA A 29 -11.91 2.28 0.95
C ALA A 29 -11.90 1.77 2.39
N SER A 30 -12.37 0.55 2.63
CA SER A 30 -12.33 -0.07 3.95
C SER A 30 -10.89 -0.31 4.44
N CYS A 31 -9.97 -0.63 3.52
CA CYS A 31 -8.54 -0.74 3.85
C CYS A 31 -7.98 0.60 4.37
N PHE A 32 -8.26 1.72 3.68
CA PHE A 32 -7.82 3.04 4.13
C PHE A 32 -8.45 3.46 5.45
N ARG A 33 -9.73 3.17 5.68
CA ARG A 33 -10.38 3.44 6.98
C ARG A 33 -9.67 2.71 8.13
N ALA A 34 -9.30 1.44 7.93
CA ALA A 34 -8.55 0.68 8.92
C ALA A 34 -7.13 1.22 9.16
N ILE A 35 -6.46 1.74 8.12
CA ILE A 35 -5.14 2.40 8.26
C ILE A 35 -5.27 3.69 9.09
N ILE A 36 -6.25 4.53 8.73
CA ILE A 36 -6.55 5.80 9.43
C ILE A 36 -6.83 5.55 10.92
N GLU A 37 -7.67 4.56 11.23
CA GLU A 37 -8.00 4.20 12.60
C GLU A 37 -6.76 3.73 13.37
N ARG A 38 -5.91 2.91 12.76
CA ARG A 38 -4.66 2.45 13.38
C ARG A 38 -3.67 3.57 13.67
N MET A 39 -3.50 4.49 12.73
CA MET A 39 -2.56 5.62 12.87
C MET A 39 -2.94 6.57 14.01
N GLN A 40 -4.20 6.62 14.41
CA GLN A 40 -4.64 7.39 15.59
C GLN A 40 -4.23 6.73 16.92
N GLY A 41 -3.83 5.45 16.90
CA GLY A 41 -3.33 4.76 18.08
C GLY A 41 -1.90 5.17 18.44
N ARG A 42 -1.59 5.22 19.74
CA ARG A 42 -0.26 5.63 20.25
C ARG A 42 0.90 4.81 19.69
N GLU A 43 0.66 3.55 19.35
CA GLU A 43 1.67 2.66 18.77
C GLU A 43 2.11 3.09 17.36
N TRP A 44 1.25 3.80 16.63
CA TRP A 44 1.46 4.14 15.22
C TRP A 44 1.52 5.66 15.00
N PHE A 45 1.71 6.44 16.06
CA PHE A 45 1.67 7.89 16.05
C PHE A 45 2.68 8.52 15.07
N ASP A 46 3.87 7.93 14.93
CA ASP A 46 4.92 8.36 13.99
C ASP A 46 5.08 7.39 12.81
N ALA A 47 4.08 6.56 12.53
CA ALA A 47 4.18 5.55 11.48
C ALA A 47 3.83 6.10 10.10
N ASP A 48 4.48 5.55 9.08
CA ASP A 48 4.12 5.75 7.68
C ASP A 48 3.36 4.54 7.12
N ALA A 49 2.49 4.77 6.13
CA ALA A 49 1.77 3.73 5.42
C ALA A 49 2.39 3.48 4.04
N VAL A 50 2.63 2.21 3.70
CA VAL A 50 2.98 1.79 2.33
C VAL A 50 1.86 0.88 1.80
N VAL A 51 1.20 1.31 0.73
CA VAL A 51 0.13 0.57 0.07
C VAL A 51 0.66 -0.10 -1.20
N ILE A 52 0.55 -1.42 -1.27
CA ILE A 52 0.97 -2.22 -2.43
C ILE A 52 -0.29 -2.67 -3.17
N SER A 53 -0.48 -2.21 -4.40
CA SER A 53 -1.67 -2.54 -5.19
C SER A 53 -1.41 -2.35 -6.69
N ASP A 54 -2.23 -2.96 -7.54
CA ASP A 54 -2.31 -2.61 -8.96
C ASP A 54 -3.06 -1.28 -9.20
N PHE A 55 -3.74 -0.76 -8.16
CA PHE A 55 -4.55 0.46 -8.15
C PHE A 55 -5.61 0.52 -9.26
N ILE A 56 -6.13 -0.64 -9.68
CA ILE A 56 -7.26 -0.74 -10.62
C ILE A 56 -8.59 -0.28 -9.94
N ALA A 57 -8.58 -0.25 -8.61
CA ALA A 57 -9.70 0.12 -7.74
C ALA A 57 -10.35 1.47 -8.10
N GLN A 58 -11.62 1.64 -7.68
CA GLN A 58 -12.38 2.87 -7.89
C GLN A 58 -11.82 4.05 -7.09
N ARG A 59 -12.36 5.26 -7.35
CA ARG A 59 -12.01 6.45 -6.55
C ARG A 59 -12.31 6.18 -5.08
N LEU A 60 -11.42 6.66 -4.20
CA LEU A 60 -11.72 6.69 -2.78
C LEU A 60 -12.83 7.69 -2.50
N PRO A 61 -13.71 7.40 -1.52
CA PRO A 61 -14.67 8.37 -1.01
C PRO A 61 -13.98 9.64 -0.50
N ASP A 62 -14.62 10.80 -0.68
CA ASP A 62 -14.03 12.11 -0.33
C ASP A 62 -13.75 12.24 1.18
N ASP A 63 -14.54 11.59 2.04
CA ASP A 63 -14.30 11.52 3.49
C ASP A 63 -12.94 10.88 3.80
N VAL A 64 -12.62 9.79 3.11
CA VAL A 64 -11.35 9.07 3.29
C VAL A 64 -10.20 9.94 2.79
N VAL A 65 -10.34 10.56 1.62
CA VAL A 65 -9.32 11.45 1.04
C VAL A 65 -9.03 12.63 1.96
N SER A 66 -10.08 13.25 2.51
CA SER A 66 -9.96 14.36 3.45
C SER A 66 -9.18 13.96 4.71
N LYS A 67 -9.51 12.79 5.28
CA LYS A 67 -8.87 12.31 6.50
C LYS A 67 -7.41 11.89 6.29
N VAL A 68 -7.07 11.29 5.15
CA VAL A 68 -5.67 11.06 4.75
C VAL A 68 -4.91 12.38 4.68
N GLY A 69 -5.49 13.40 4.03
CA GLY A 69 -4.88 14.74 3.95
C GLY A 69 -4.72 15.44 5.29
N GLU A 70 -5.64 15.22 6.23
CA GLU A 70 -5.52 15.70 7.62
C GLU A 70 -4.34 15.04 8.34
N LEU A 71 -4.22 13.71 8.25
CA LEU A 71 -3.12 12.95 8.83
C LEU A 71 -1.76 13.39 8.26
N GLN A 72 -1.67 13.61 6.95
CA GLN A 72 -0.45 14.13 6.32
C GLN A 72 -0.06 15.52 6.83
N ARG A 73 -1.02 16.45 6.94
CA ARG A 73 -0.73 17.84 7.31
C ARG A 73 -0.51 18.04 8.80
N LEU A 74 -1.38 17.48 9.62
CA LEU A 74 -1.39 17.75 11.07
C LEU A 74 -0.47 16.80 11.84
N HIS A 75 -0.35 15.56 11.39
CA HIS A 75 0.39 14.50 12.09
C HIS A 75 1.65 14.05 11.34
N GLN A 76 1.95 14.64 10.18
CA GLN A 76 3.14 14.36 9.38
C GLN A 76 3.28 12.89 8.93
N HIS A 77 2.21 12.11 9.00
CA HIS A 77 2.18 10.75 8.44
C HIS A 77 2.40 10.79 6.94
N ARG A 78 3.16 9.85 6.41
CA ARG A 78 3.34 9.70 4.96
C ARG A 78 2.58 8.48 4.45
N PHE A 79 1.90 8.67 3.33
CA PHE A 79 1.22 7.63 2.60
C PHE A 79 1.96 7.38 1.29
N HIS A 80 2.55 6.20 1.17
CA HIS A 80 3.29 5.79 0.00
C HIS A 80 2.58 4.67 -0.75
N ALA A 81 2.88 4.56 -2.04
CA ALA A 81 2.33 3.53 -2.91
C ALA A 81 3.42 2.77 -3.66
N VAL A 82 3.26 1.46 -3.74
CA VAL A 82 3.96 0.60 -4.71
C VAL A 82 2.92 0.11 -5.72
N ALA A 83 2.95 0.69 -6.92
CA ALA A 83 2.02 0.40 -7.99
C ALA A 83 2.51 -0.79 -8.82
N MET A 84 1.81 -1.91 -8.77
CA MET A 84 2.18 -3.17 -9.46
C MET A 84 1.73 -3.22 -10.93
N SER A 85 1.15 -2.12 -11.43
CA SER A 85 0.64 -1.99 -12.80
C SER A 85 0.79 -0.55 -13.32
N ALA A 86 0.76 -0.39 -14.65
CA ALA A 86 0.69 0.92 -15.30
C ALA A 86 -0.73 1.52 -15.31
N HIS A 87 -1.74 0.76 -14.90
CA HIS A 87 -3.17 1.08 -15.04
C HIS A 87 -3.78 1.74 -13.78
N GLY A 88 -2.94 2.24 -12.87
CA GLY A 88 -3.42 2.94 -11.68
C GLY A 88 -4.25 4.17 -12.06
N LYS A 89 -5.46 4.30 -11.49
CA LYS A 89 -6.34 5.45 -11.79
C LYS A 89 -5.78 6.75 -11.20
N PRO A 90 -5.74 7.87 -11.95
CA PRO A 90 -5.17 9.12 -11.45
C PRO A 90 -5.78 9.65 -10.15
N GLY A 91 -7.07 9.39 -9.91
CA GLY A 91 -7.78 9.90 -8.73
C GLY A 91 -7.20 9.40 -7.40
N ILE A 92 -6.95 8.09 -7.28
CA ILE A 92 -6.37 7.53 -6.05
C ILE A 92 -4.88 7.86 -5.92
N MET A 93 -4.18 8.03 -7.04
CA MET A 93 -2.75 8.34 -7.01
C MET A 93 -2.43 9.68 -6.32
N ARG A 94 -3.36 10.64 -6.33
CA ARG A 94 -3.15 11.97 -5.75
C ARG A 94 -3.06 12.00 -4.22
N ILE A 95 -3.46 10.93 -3.54
CA ILE A 95 -3.42 10.88 -2.07
C ILE A 95 -2.04 10.48 -1.53
N PHE A 96 -1.18 9.90 -2.39
CA PHE A 96 0.10 9.36 -1.98
C PHE A 96 1.20 10.40 -2.13
N ASP A 97 2.06 10.48 -1.12
CA ASP A 97 3.25 11.33 -1.11
C ASP A 97 4.29 10.83 -2.13
N HIS A 98 4.47 9.50 -2.21
CA HIS A 98 5.41 8.88 -3.15
C HIS A 98 4.79 7.65 -3.80
N ILE A 99 5.08 7.47 -5.09
CA ILE A 99 4.58 6.33 -5.87
C ILE A 99 5.75 5.66 -6.58
N TRP A 100 6.09 4.46 -6.14
CA TRP A 100 7.04 3.59 -6.84
C TRP A 100 6.28 2.68 -7.79
N ARG A 101 6.57 2.80 -9.08
CA ARG A 101 5.98 1.91 -10.10
C ARG A 101 6.84 0.66 -10.22
N PHE A 102 6.25 -0.49 -9.95
CA PHE A 102 6.88 -1.79 -10.10
C PHE A 102 6.28 -2.51 -11.31
N ASP A 103 6.98 -2.43 -12.44
CA ASP A 103 6.59 -3.16 -13.64
C ASP A 103 6.85 -4.66 -13.45
N THR A 104 5.77 -5.45 -13.53
CA THR A 104 5.78 -6.91 -13.44
C THR A 104 5.87 -7.62 -14.80
N GLY A 105 5.94 -6.87 -15.90
CA GLY A 105 6.00 -7.40 -17.27
C GLY A 105 7.12 -8.41 -17.50
N MET A 106 6.86 -9.39 -18.37
CA MET A 106 7.84 -10.45 -18.68
C MET A 106 9.20 -9.92 -19.16
N ARG A 107 9.20 -8.82 -19.94
CA ARG A 107 10.45 -8.16 -20.39
C ARG A 107 11.27 -7.59 -19.24
N SER A 108 10.64 -6.93 -18.27
CA SER A 108 11.33 -6.36 -17.11
C SER A 108 11.78 -7.44 -16.11
N ARG A 109 11.04 -8.56 -15.99
CA ARG A 109 11.48 -9.76 -15.24
C ARG A 109 12.72 -10.41 -15.87
N LEU A 110 12.76 -10.54 -17.20
CA LEU A 110 13.90 -11.09 -17.92
C LEU A 110 15.13 -10.18 -17.78
N LEU A 111 14.99 -8.86 -18.00
CA LEU A 111 16.10 -7.92 -17.88
C LEU A 111 16.72 -7.87 -16.47
N ARG A 112 15.93 -8.06 -15.40
CA ARG A 112 16.44 -8.11 -14.02
C ARG A 112 17.25 -9.37 -13.72
N ARG A 113 16.97 -10.49 -14.41
CA ARG A 113 17.71 -11.74 -14.26
C ARG A 113 19.08 -11.70 -14.95
N TRP A 114 19.27 -10.82 -15.93
CA TRP A 114 20.53 -10.63 -16.65
C TRP A 114 21.47 -9.59 -16.03
N ARG A 115 21.01 -8.87 -15.01
CA ARG A 115 21.79 -7.84 -14.28
C ARG A 115 22.27 -8.29 -12.90
N ARG A 116 22.09 -9.57 -12.55
CA ARG A 116 22.72 -10.21 -11.39
C ARG A 116 23.97 -10.95 -11.83
#